data_AF-A0A258SZK4-F1
#
_entry.id   AF-A0A258SZK4-F1
#
_cell.length_a   1.000
_cell.length_b   1.000
_cell.length_c   1.000
_cell.angle_alpha   90.00
_cell.angle_beta   90.00
_cell.angle_gamma   90.00
#
_symmetry.space_group_name_H-M   'P 1'
#
loop_
_entity.id
_entity.type
_entity.pdbx_description
1 polymer ?
#
loop_
_entity_poly.entity_id
_entity_poly.type
_entity_poly.pdbx_seq_one_letter_code
_entity_poly.pdbx_strand_id
1 'polypeptide(L)'
;MVVGLMRMSEPKGGFLRANDPATDRWYSRDVPAIAAKRGVPDAAPYFIDAEASGGTGPQGGLTIIDFPNNHLIYALTWFGLAVMVTAGLVFI
;
A
#
# COMPACT_ATOMS: atom_id res chain seq x y z
N MET A 1 3.88 -0.95 -21.97
CA MET A 1 2.81 -1.27 -21.00
C MET A 1 3.33 -0.94 -19.62
N VAL A 2 2.57 -0.23 -18.79
CA VAL A 2 2.92 0.01 -17.40
C VAL A 2 2.16 -1.02 -16.57
N VAL A 3 2.87 -1.77 -15.72
CA VAL A 3 2.29 -2.69 -14.74
C VAL A 3 2.54 -2.10 -13.35
N GLY A 4 1.55 -2.19 -12.47
CA GLY A 4 1.66 -1.64 -11.14
C GLY A 4 0.32 -1.60 -10.40
N LEU A 5 0.33 -0.96 -9.24
CA LEU A 5 -0.84 -0.83 -8.39
C LEU A 5 -1.62 0.42 -8.76
N MET A 6 -2.89 0.24 -9.10
CA MET A 6 -3.80 1.36 -9.33
C MET A 6 -4.21 1.98 -7.99
N ARG A 7 -4.10 3.30 -7.88
CA ARG A 7 -4.56 4.10 -6.73
C ARG A 7 -5.49 5.20 -7.24
N MET A 8 -6.62 5.40 -6.58
CA MET A 8 -7.49 6.54 -6.89
C MET A 8 -6.82 7.85 -6.50
N SER A 9 -7.21 8.94 -7.16
CA SER A 9 -6.74 10.26 -6.81
C SER A 9 -7.15 10.63 -5.37
N GLU A 10 -6.23 11.27 -4.66
CA GLU A 10 -6.41 11.78 -3.29
C GLU A 10 -6.38 13.31 -3.36
N PRO A 11 -7.52 13.97 -3.68
CA PRO A 11 -7.55 15.41 -3.90
C PRO A 11 -7.40 16.20 -2.58
N LYS A 12 -6.92 17.44 -2.69
CA LYS A 12 -6.78 18.43 -1.59
C LYS A 12 -5.59 18.24 -0.63
N GLY A 13 -4.69 17.29 -0.89
CA GLY A 13 -3.56 17.04 0.00
C GLY A 13 -3.76 15.85 0.93
N GLY A 14 -2.70 15.49 1.66
CA GLY A 14 -2.78 14.48 2.71
C GLY A 14 -3.37 15.08 3.98
N PHE A 15 -3.91 14.22 4.87
CA PHE A 15 -4.53 14.66 6.14
C PHE A 15 -3.64 15.63 6.96
N LEU A 16 -2.32 15.40 6.95
CA LEU A 16 -1.36 16.18 7.75
C LEU A 16 -0.74 17.38 7.01
N ARG A 17 -0.72 17.36 5.67
CA ARG A 17 -0.05 18.37 4.84
C ARG A 17 -0.71 18.50 3.47
N ALA A 18 -1.00 19.74 3.09
CA ALA A 18 -1.41 20.09 1.74
C ALA A 18 -0.22 20.01 0.76
N ASN A 19 -0.49 19.66 -0.49
CA ASN A 19 0.50 19.78 -1.57
C ASN A 19 0.92 21.24 -1.74
N ASP A 20 2.16 21.45 -2.17
CA ASP A 20 2.69 22.74 -2.60
C ASP A 20 3.17 22.64 -4.06
N PRO A 21 2.26 22.86 -5.03
CA PRO A 21 2.60 22.82 -6.45
C PRO A 21 3.57 23.93 -6.87
N ALA A 22 3.70 25.01 -6.10
CA ALA A 22 4.63 26.09 -6.42
C ALA A 22 6.08 25.63 -6.27
N THR A 23 6.36 24.86 -5.21
CA THR A 23 7.69 24.30 -4.91
C THR A 23 7.86 22.83 -5.31
N ASP A 24 6.91 22.26 -6.06
CA ASP A 24 6.90 20.87 -6.53
C ASP A 24 6.93 19.81 -5.41
N ARG A 25 6.26 20.11 -4.29
CA ARG A 25 6.12 19.21 -3.14
C ARG A 25 4.74 18.59 -3.09
N TRP A 26 4.70 17.26 -3.06
CA TRP A 26 3.47 16.47 -3.12
C TRP A 26 3.41 15.53 -1.92
N TYR A 27 2.33 15.60 -1.15
CA TYR A 27 2.07 14.79 0.06
C TYR A 27 0.87 13.86 -0.09
N SER A 28 0.08 14.03 -1.15
CA SER A 28 -1.00 13.15 -1.59
C SER A 28 -0.93 12.95 -3.10
N ARG A 29 -1.55 11.89 -3.59
CA ARG A 29 -1.70 11.62 -5.03
C ARG A 29 -2.86 12.41 -5.64
N ASP A 30 -2.77 13.74 -5.61
CA ASP A 30 -3.76 14.62 -6.26
C ASP A 30 -3.47 14.66 -7.77
N VAL A 31 -4.01 13.69 -8.50
CA VAL A 31 -3.74 13.49 -9.93
C VAL A 31 -4.14 14.72 -10.76
N PRO A 32 -5.32 15.35 -10.57
CA PRO A 32 -5.66 16.58 -11.27
C PRO A 32 -4.66 17.72 -11.03
N ALA A 33 -4.25 17.96 -9.78
CA ALA A 33 -3.30 19.03 -9.46
C ALA A 33 -1.91 18.76 -10.05
N ILE A 34 -1.44 17.50 -9.99
CA ILE A 34 -0.17 17.08 -10.59
C ILE A 34 -0.23 17.23 -12.12
N ALA A 35 -1.29 16.74 -12.76
CA ALA A 35 -1.47 16.82 -14.21
C ALA A 35 -1.47 18.28 -14.69
N ALA A 36 -2.18 19.16 -13.98
CA ALA A 36 -2.17 20.60 -14.25
C ALA A 36 -0.77 21.20 -14.13
N LYS A 37 -0.01 20.86 -13.08
CA LYS A 37 1.37 21.35 -12.89
C LYS A 37 2.34 20.83 -13.97
N ARG A 38 2.14 19.59 -14.44
CA ARG A 38 2.99 18.93 -15.45
C ARG A 38 2.55 19.22 -16.89
N GLY A 39 1.41 19.88 -17.10
CA GLY A 39 0.88 20.16 -18.44
C GLY A 39 0.42 18.90 -19.18
N VAL A 40 -0.11 17.91 -18.46
CA VAL A 40 -0.62 16.66 -19.04
C VAL A 40 -2.14 16.80 -19.24
N PRO A 41 -2.61 17.03 -20.48
CA PRO A 41 -4.05 17.05 -20.77
C PRO A 41 -4.65 15.65 -20.67
N ASP A 42 -5.94 15.57 -20.34
CA ASP A 42 -6.73 14.32 -20.31
C ASP A 42 -6.10 13.19 -19.49
N ALA A 43 -5.44 13.54 -18.39
CA ALA A 43 -4.87 12.58 -17.47
C ALA A 43 -5.96 11.64 -16.92
N ALA A 44 -5.67 10.34 -16.89
CA ALA A 44 -6.55 9.35 -16.30
C ALA A 44 -6.81 9.69 -14.81
N PRO A 45 -8.00 9.43 -14.26
CA PRO A 45 -8.37 9.87 -12.90
C PRO A 45 -7.76 8.99 -11.78
N TYR A 46 -6.60 8.39 -12.03
CA TYR A 46 -5.92 7.47 -11.13
C TYR A 46 -4.41 7.54 -11.32
N PHE A 47 -3.70 7.08 -10.30
CA PHE A 47 -2.26 6.93 -10.27
C PHE A 47 -1.87 5.44 -10.39
N ILE A 48 -0.73 5.13 -10.99
CA ILE A 48 -0.15 3.79 -10.98
C ILE A 48 1.18 3.82 -10.24
N ASP A 49 1.26 3.13 -9.11
CA ASP A 49 2.54 2.82 -8.46
C ASP A 49 3.23 1.72 -9.30
N ALA A 50 4.13 2.12 -10.19
CA ALA A 50 4.77 1.22 -11.15
C ALA A 50 5.55 0.10 -10.42
N GLU A 51 5.58 -1.10 -11.00
CA GLU A 51 6.41 -2.20 -10.51
C GLU A 51 7.91 -1.90 -10.62
N ALA A 52 8.72 -2.66 -9.89
CA ALA A 52 10.17 -2.54 -10.01
C ALA A 52 10.62 -2.89 -11.43
N SER A 53 11.35 -1.96 -12.08
CA SER A 53 11.96 -2.18 -13.38
C SER A 53 13.43 -1.75 -13.35
N GLY A 54 14.30 -2.46 -14.07
CA GLY A 54 15.74 -2.19 -14.11
C GLY A 54 16.16 -1.04 -15.04
N GLY A 55 15.25 -0.09 -15.32
CA GLY A 55 15.50 1.03 -16.23
C GLY A 55 16.24 2.21 -15.59
N THR A 56 16.62 3.19 -16.41
CA THR A 56 17.28 4.44 -15.97
C THR A 56 16.31 5.55 -15.54
N GLY A 57 15.01 5.24 -15.45
CA GLY A 57 13.95 6.18 -15.07
C GLY A 57 13.66 6.20 -13.57
N PRO A 58 12.56 6.87 -13.14
CA PRO A 58 12.10 6.82 -11.76
C PRO A 58 11.97 5.38 -11.23
N GLN A 59 12.40 5.15 -10.00
CA GLN A 59 12.39 3.82 -9.40
C GLN A 59 10.96 3.40 -9.03
N GLY A 60 10.44 2.39 -9.74
CA GLY A 60 9.21 1.69 -9.36
C GLY A 60 9.44 0.68 -8.23
N GLY A 61 8.37 0.05 -7.75
CA GLY A 61 8.41 -1.00 -6.74
C GLY A 61 8.60 -0.53 -5.30
N LEU A 62 8.38 0.76 -5.03
CA LEU A 62 8.52 1.33 -3.68
C LEU A 62 7.37 0.94 -2.74
N THR A 63 6.22 0.55 -3.30
CA THR A 63 5.08 0.06 -2.51
C THR A 63 5.27 -1.43 -2.25
N ILE A 64 5.65 -1.78 -1.03
CA ILE A 64 5.74 -3.16 -0.58
C ILE A 64 4.36 -3.60 -0.08
N ILE A 65 3.76 -4.58 -0.76
CA ILE A 65 2.55 -5.26 -0.29
C ILE A 65 2.98 -6.57 0.36
N ASP A 66 3.28 -6.52 1.65
CA ASP A 66 3.54 -7.70 2.45
C ASP A 66 2.52 -7.77 3.59
N PHE A 67 1.69 -8.80 3.57
CA PHE A 67 0.65 -9.00 4.58
C PHE A 67 1.12 -10.07 5.57
N PRO A 68 1.19 -9.77 6.88
CA PRO A 68 1.56 -10.76 7.89
C PRO A 68 0.65 -11.99 7.81
N ASN A 69 1.24 -13.17 7.66
CA ASN A 69 0.52 -14.44 7.63
C ASN A 69 0.90 -15.31 8.83
N ASN A 70 0.19 -15.12 9.94
CA ASN A 70 0.44 -15.85 11.20
C ASN A 70 -0.57 -16.97 11.47
N HIS A 71 -1.34 -17.39 10.45
CA HIS A 71 -2.45 -18.34 10.62
C HIS A 71 -1.99 -19.68 11.19
N LEU A 72 -0.84 -20.19 10.72
CA LEU A 72 -0.32 -21.46 11.21
C LEU A 72 0.05 -21.40 12.69
N ILE A 73 0.74 -20.35 13.13
CA ILE A 73 1.12 -20.15 14.55
C ILE A 73 -0.13 -20.05 15.42
N TYR A 74 -1.13 -19.31 14.94
CA TYR A 74 -2.41 -19.17 15.64
C TYR A 74 -3.11 -20.53 15.77
N ALA A 75 -3.20 -21.31 14.70
CA ALA A 75 -3.76 -22.65 14.71
C ALA A 75 -3.03 -23.56 15.70
N LEU A 76 -1.70 -23.59 15.67
CA LEU A 76 -0.88 -24.37 16.61
C LEU A 76 -1.11 -23.96 18.06
N THR A 77 -1.24 -22.66 18.33
CA THR A 77 -1.52 -22.14 19.67
C THR A 77 -2.88 -22.66 20.15
N TRP A 78 -3.93 -22.54 19.35
CA TRP A 78 -5.27 -23.00 19.71
C TRP A 78 -5.34 -24.51 19.92
N PHE A 79 -4.77 -25.30 19.01
CA PHE A 79 -4.72 -26.75 19.16
C PHE A 79 -3.88 -27.17 20.37
N GLY A 80 -2.75 -26.49 20.63
CA GLY A 80 -1.93 -26.72 21.82
C GLY A 80 -2.70 -26.45 23.11
N LEU A 81 -3.42 -25.33 23.19
CA LEU A 81 -4.30 -24.99 24.32
C LEU A 81 -5.40 -26.05 24.50
N ALA A 82 -6.05 -26.48 23.42
CA ALA A 82 -7.08 -27.53 23.47
C ALA A 82 -6.53 -28.87 23.99
N VAL A 83 -5.33 -29.26 23.57
CA VAL A 83 -4.65 -30.46 24.08
C VAL A 83 -4.36 -30.34 25.58
N MET A 84 -3.84 -29.21 26.05
CA MET A 84 -3.56 -29.01 27.48
C MET A 84 -4.82 -29.07 28.34
N VAL A 85 -5.91 -28.43 27.90
CA VAL A 85 -7.21 -28.51 28.59
C VAL A 85 -7.72 -29.95 28.62
N THR A 86 -7.67 -30.65 27.50
CA THR A 86 -8.11 -32.05 27.40
C THR A 86 -7.28 -32.95 28.32
N ALA A 87 -5.95 -32.77 28.33
CA ALA A 87 -5.08 -33.52 29.23
C ALA A 87 -5.45 -33.26 30.70
N GLY A 88 -5.60 -32.00 31.10
CA GLY A 88 -6.01 -31.64 32.46
C GLY A 88 -7.33 -32.29 32.90
N LEU A 89 -8.32 -32.37 31.99
CA LEU A 89 -9.59 -33.04 32.25
C LEU A 89 -9.49 -34.57 32.38
N VAL A 90 -8.52 -35.20 31.72
CA VAL A 90 -8.30 -36.66 31.80
C VAL A 90 -7.50 -37.06 33.03
N PHE A 91 -6.62 -36.18 33.53
CA PHE A 91 -5.77 -36.45 34.69
C PHE A 91 -6.44 -36.17 36.05
N ILE A 92 -7.64 -35.58 36.06
CA ILE A 92 -8.47 -35.33 37.26
C ILE A 92 -9.58 -36.39 37.30
#